data_AF-A0A2A4J8U8-F1
#
_entry.id   AF-A0A2A4J8U8-F1
#
_cell.length_a   1.000
_cell.length_b   1.000
_cell.length_c   1.000
_cell.angle_alpha   90.00
_cell.angle_beta   90.00
_cell.angle_gamma   90.00
#
_symmetry.space_group_name_H-M   'P 1'
#
loop_
_entity.id
_entity.type
_entity.pdbx_description
1 polymer ?
#
loop_
_entity_poly.entity_id
_entity_poly.type
_entity_poly.pdbx_seq_one_letter_code
_entity_poly.pdbx_strand_id
1 'polypeptide(L)'
;MYYLLLCVLLAVTTANADNINNTLSLPKSGKITINKCCPFDQYVGRRKSCVNYTSTLHITNVTVYDEAYRKSDKSFEDIFELLPNKLNDTAFKSKALDTDYLDFNIYLMENGVLQLELPNAYNRWNAIDKENYCIDYRILKNKSLINKRFWVVLPENEPAVSNTYLTYATFISCFFMILVLIVYALLPELRNLCGMILMAYVASLFMAFLLLAIIQIKIHTTETCIGLSKFT
;
A
#
# COMPACT_ATOMS: atom_id res chain seq x y z
N MET A 1 38.56 -8.08 27.06
CA MET A 1 37.72 -7.35 26.08
C MET A 1 36.55 -8.23 25.60
N TYR A 2 35.82 -8.84 26.53
CA TYR A 2 34.66 -9.73 26.27
C TYR A 2 33.48 -9.44 27.22
N TYR A 3 33.68 -8.57 28.22
CA TYR A 3 32.67 -8.20 29.22
C TYR A 3 31.86 -6.94 28.85
N LEU A 4 32.28 -6.16 27.84
CA LEU A 4 31.52 -5.01 27.36
C LEU A 4 30.39 -5.39 26.38
N LEU A 5 30.46 -6.60 25.80
CA LEU A 5 29.49 -7.10 24.82
C LEU A 5 28.23 -7.70 25.47
N LEU A 6 28.30 -8.07 26.76
CA LEU A 6 27.20 -8.73 27.48
C LEU A 6 26.22 -7.74 28.13
N CYS A 7 26.64 -6.50 28.40
CA CYS A 7 25.79 -5.49 29.06
C CYS A 7 24.80 -4.78 28.12
N VAL A 8 25.05 -4.81 26.80
CA VAL A 8 24.14 -4.17 25.81
C VAL A 8 22.96 -5.08 25.45
N LEU A 9 23.06 -6.39 25.72
CA LEU A 9 22.02 -7.38 25.41
C LEU A 9 20.91 -7.52 26.48
N LEU A 10 21.03 -6.84 27.63
CA LEU A 10 20.06 -6.95 28.74
C LEU A 10 19.17 -5.69 28.92
N ALA A 11 19.26 -4.70 28.04
CA ALA A 11 18.49 -3.45 28.15
C ALA A 11 17.26 -3.36 27.22
N VAL A 12 16.90 -4.42 26.50
CA VAL A 12 15.83 -4.37 25.46
C VAL A 12 14.52 -5.03 25.89
N THR A 13 14.41 -5.60 27.09
CA THR A 13 13.19 -6.30 27.52
C THR A 13 12.58 -5.70 28.76
N THR A 14 11.92 -4.54 28.65
CA THR A 14 10.78 -4.18 29.49
C THR A 14 10.01 -2.99 28.91
N ALA A 15 8.69 -3.19 28.71
CA ALA A 15 7.62 -2.20 28.67
C ALA A 15 7.58 -1.29 27.42
N ASN A 16 6.51 -1.20 26.61
CA ASN A 16 5.08 -1.25 26.91
C ASN A 16 4.31 -2.11 25.91
N ALA A 17 3.43 -2.97 26.42
CA ALA A 17 2.25 -3.40 25.70
C ALA A 17 1.15 -2.38 26.01
N ASP A 18 0.96 -1.40 25.12
CA ASP A 18 -0.22 -0.56 25.17
C ASP A 18 -1.41 -1.38 24.66
N ASN A 19 -2.30 -1.72 25.58
CA ASN A 19 -3.60 -2.32 25.31
C ASN A 19 -4.41 -1.41 24.39
N ILE A 20 -4.53 -1.78 23.11
CA ILE A 20 -5.49 -1.20 22.19
C ILE A 20 -6.87 -1.76 22.56
N ASN A 21 -7.54 -1.12 23.51
CA ASN A 21 -8.97 -1.30 23.71
C ASN A 21 -9.70 -0.60 22.55
N ASN A 22 -9.83 -1.32 21.43
CA ASN A 22 -10.76 -0.95 20.38
C ASN A 22 -12.19 -1.06 20.92
N THR A 23 -12.70 0.02 21.52
CA THR A 23 -14.15 0.21 21.59
C THR A 23 -14.62 0.63 20.20
N LEU A 24 -14.79 -0.35 19.31
CA LEU A 24 -15.56 -0.21 18.08
C LEU A 24 -17.02 -0.02 18.50
N SER A 25 -17.39 1.23 18.79
CA SER A 25 -18.77 1.60 19.02
C SER A 25 -19.53 1.47 17.70
N LEU A 26 -20.23 0.35 17.53
CA LEU A 26 -21.33 0.23 16.58
C LEU A 26 -22.29 1.41 16.83
N PRO A 27 -22.59 2.26 15.83
CA PRO A 27 -23.58 3.29 16.02
C PRO A 27 -24.94 2.64 16.27
N LYS A 28 -25.55 3.01 17.39
CA LYS A 28 -26.95 2.73 17.75
C LYS A 28 -27.87 3.24 16.64
N SER A 29 -28.62 2.31 16.03
CA SER A 29 -29.91 2.53 15.33
C SER A 29 -29.96 3.72 14.34
N GLY A 30 -29.05 3.73 13.37
CA GLY A 30 -29.10 4.61 12.20
C GLY A 30 -28.30 4.00 11.04
N LYS A 31 -28.66 4.32 9.79
CA LYS A 31 -27.87 3.90 8.63
C LYS A 31 -26.48 4.52 8.71
N ILE A 32 -25.46 3.78 8.30
CA ILE A 32 -24.06 4.22 8.29
C ILE A 32 -23.84 5.09 7.06
N THR A 33 -23.37 6.32 7.27
CA THR A 33 -23.13 7.24 6.16
C THR A 33 -21.80 6.93 5.47
N ILE A 34 -21.82 6.77 4.16
CA ILE A 34 -20.64 6.57 3.30
C ILE A 34 -20.65 7.58 2.15
N ASN A 35 -19.48 7.94 1.64
CA ASN A 35 -19.37 9.02 0.66
C ASN A 35 -19.65 8.55 -0.76
N LYS A 36 -20.53 9.27 -1.47
CA LYS A 36 -20.64 9.24 -2.94
C LYS A 36 -19.74 10.32 -3.53
N CYS A 37 -19.02 9.99 -4.60
CA CYS A 37 -18.04 10.92 -5.16
C CYS A 37 -18.68 12.17 -5.79
N CYS A 38 -19.72 11.97 -6.59
CA CYS A 38 -20.45 13.03 -7.30
C CYS A 38 -21.88 13.20 -6.75
N PRO A 39 -22.61 14.25 -7.16
CA PRO A 39 -24.07 14.36 -6.96
C PRO A 39 -24.84 13.10 -7.37
N PHE A 40 -26.05 12.91 -6.85
CA PHE A 40 -26.87 11.71 -7.13
C PHE A 40 -27.22 11.52 -8.60
N ASP A 41 -27.35 12.60 -9.37
CA ASP A 41 -27.64 12.65 -10.80
C ASP A 41 -26.39 12.59 -11.71
N GLN A 42 -25.21 12.46 -11.08
CA GLN A 42 -23.92 12.52 -11.76
C GLN A 42 -23.06 11.31 -11.44
N TYR A 43 -22.09 11.04 -12.32
CA TYR A 43 -21.09 9.99 -12.14
C TYR A 43 -19.68 10.55 -12.35
N VAL A 44 -18.67 9.78 -11.97
CA VAL A 44 -17.27 10.18 -12.13
C VAL A 44 -16.80 9.93 -13.56
N GLY A 45 -16.64 11.02 -14.30
CA GLY A 45 -16.07 11.06 -15.64
C GLY A 45 -14.55 11.05 -15.67
N ARG A 46 -13.99 11.38 -16.83
CA ARG A 46 -12.53 11.51 -16.99
C ARG A 46 -12.00 12.65 -16.13
N ARG A 47 -10.74 12.55 -15.69
CA ARG A 47 -10.08 13.59 -14.85
C ARG A 47 -10.84 13.89 -13.54
N LYS A 48 -11.56 12.90 -12.99
CA LYS A 48 -12.33 13.05 -11.74
C LYS A 48 -13.36 14.19 -11.80
N SER A 49 -13.93 14.46 -12.98
CA SER A 49 -15.00 15.44 -13.16
C SER A 49 -16.36 14.75 -13.03
N CYS A 50 -17.31 15.37 -12.34
CA CYS A 50 -18.66 14.86 -12.30
C CYS A 50 -19.39 15.20 -13.61
N VAL A 51 -20.07 14.21 -14.18
CA VAL A 51 -20.76 14.31 -15.48
C VAL A 51 -22.19 13.84 -15.31
N ASN A 52 -23.14 14.56 -15.91
CA ASN A 52 -24.56 14.20 -15.87
C ASN A 52 -24.81 12.90 -16.62
N TYR A 53 -25.71 12.09 -16.08
CA TYR A 53 -26.24 10.92 -16.77
C TYR A 53 -27.74 11.08 -17.01
N THR A 54 -28.22 10.59 -18.16
CA THR A 54 -29.62 10.75 -18.61
C THR A 54 -30.61 9.84 -17.87
N SER A 55 -30.17 9.00 -16.94
CA SER A 55 -31.04 8.16 -16.11
C SER A 55 -30.61 8.21 -14.64
N THR A 56 -31.50 7.78 -13.74
CA THR A 56 -31.18 7.67 -12.31
C THR A 56 -30.29 6.45 -12.08
N LEU A 57 -29.04 6.68 -11.68
CA LEU A 57 -28.12 5.61 -11.28
C LEU A 57 -28.20 5.44 -9.77
N HIS A 58 -29.02 4.51 -9.31
CA HIS A 58 -29.00 4.09 -7.91
C HIS A 58 -27.83 3.13 -7.70
N ILE A 59 -26.94 3.43 -6.74
CA ILE A 59 -25.88 2.50 -6.31
C ILE A 59 -26.54 1.33 -5.60
N THR A 60 -26.83 0.28 -6.36
CA THR A 60 -27.47 -0.95 -5.89
C THR A 60 -26.50 -2.12 -6.09
N ASN A 61 -26.68 -3.22 -5.36
CA ASN A 61 -25.86 -4.44 -5.48
C ASN A 61 -24.37 -4.28 -5.13
N VAL A 62 -24.02 -3.44 -4.15
CA VAL A 62 -22.68 -3.50 -3.53
C VAL A 62 -22.66 -4.64 -2.53
N THR A 63 -21.73 -5.58 -2.69
CA THR A 63 -21.57 -6.68 -1.73
C THR A 63 -20.98 -6.12 -0.45
N VAL A 64 -21.66 -6.34 0.67
CA VAL A 64 -21.20 -5.98 2.01
C VAL A 64 -20.66 -7.23 2.70
N TYR A 65 -19.63 -7.08 3.53
CA TYR A 65 -18.97 -8.17 4.23
C TYR A 65 -19.04 -7.99 5.75
N ASP A 66 -19.16 -9.11 6.46
CA ASP A 66 -19.05 -9.18 7.92
C ASP A 66 -17.58 -9.12 8.38
N GLU A 67 -17.34 -9.08 9.70
CA GLU A 67 -16.00 -9.06 10.28
C GLU A 67 -15.15 -10.31 9.94
N ALA A 68 -15.79 -11.41 9.54
CA ALA A 68 -15.15 -12.64 9.10
C ALA A 68 -14.96 -12.70 7.57
N TYR A 69 -15.14 -11.58 6.86
CA TYR A 69 -15.04 -11.46 5.40
C TYR A 69 -16.03 -12.35 4.62
N ARG A 70 -17.15 -12.71 5.23
CA ARG A 70 -18.26 -13.42 4.58
C ARG A 70 -19.26 -12.41 4.05
N LYS A 71 -19.96 -12.76 2.97
CA LYS A 71 -21.01 -11.90 2.44
C LYS A 71 -22.09 -11.72 3.49
N SER A 72 -22.45 -10.48 3.78
CA SER A 72 -23.55 -10.14 4.66
C SER A 72 -24.88 -10.50 4.01
N ASP A 73 -25.85 -10.92 4.82
CA ASP A 73 -27.23 -11.16 4.40
C ASP A 73 -28.03 -9.86 4.23
N LYS A 74 -27.50 -8.73 4.73
CA LYS A 74 -28.15 -7.42 4.65
C LYS A 74 -27.85 -6.75 3.31
N SER A 75 -28.83 -6.01 2.78
CA SER A 75 -28.63 -5.23 1.57
C SER A 75 -27.81 -3.95 1.86
N PHE A 76 -27.11 -3.46 0.84
CA PHE A 76 -26.36 -2.21 0.94
C PHE A 76 -27.24 -1.02 1.35
N GLU A 77 -28.47 -0.97 0.84
CA GLU A 77 -29.42 0.14 1.08
C GLU A 77 -29.98 0.13 2.50
N ASP A 78 -30.04 -1.04 3.15
CA ASP A 78 -30.49 -1.17 4.53
C ASP A 78 -29.44 -0.67 5.52
N ILE A 79 -28.16 -0.88 5.19
CA ILE A 79 -27.04 -0.56 6.08
C ILE A 79 -26.54 0.87 5.85
N PHE A 80 -26.49 1.31 4.59
CA PHE A 80 -25.75 2.51 4.21
C PHE A 80 -26.63 3.64 3.70
N GLU A 81 -26.21 4.87 4.03
CA GLU A 81 -26.73 6.11 3.47
C GLU A 81 -25.61 6.84 2.72
N LEU A 82 -25.90 7.35 1.52
CA LEU A 82 -24.89 7.98 0.67
C LEU A 82 -24.83 9.50 0.90
N LEU A 83 -23.65 10.01 1.21
CA LEU A 83 -23.37 11.45 1.27
C LEU A 83 -22.71 11.92 -0.04
N PRO A 84 -23.38 12.73 -0.88
CA PRO A 84 -22.83 13.15 -2.17
C PRO A 84 -21.73 14.22 -2.04
N ASN A 85 -21.09 14.52 -3.18
CA ASN A 85 -20.17 15.64 -3.38
C ASN A 85 -18.78 15.51 -2.73
N LYS A 86 -18.30 14.30 -2.45
CA LYS A 86 -16.96 14.12 -1.88
C LYS A 86 -15.83 14.64 -2.79
N LEU A 87 -16.00 14.64 -4.11
CA LEU A 87 -15.03 15.21 -5.05
C LEU A 87 -14.99 16.74 -5.10
N ASN A 88 -15.90 17.45 -4.42
CA ASN A 88 -15.80 18.91 -4.27
C ASN A 88 -14.67 19.30 -3.31
N ASP A 89 -14.30 18.40 -2.40
CA ASP A 89 -13.11 18.55 -1.56
C ASP A 89 -11.86 18.42 -2.44
N THR A 90 -11.13 19.53 -2.61
CA THR A 90 -9.93 19.61 -3.44
C THR A 90 -8.78 18.79 -2.86
N ALA A 91 -8.68 18.68 -1.53
CA ALA A 91 -7.67 17.87 -0.87
C ALA A 91 -7.89 16.38 -1.18
N PHE A 92 -9.12 15.91 -1.02
CA PHE A 92 -9.51 14.54 -1.39
C PHE A 92 -9.32 14.30 -2.90
N LYS A 93 -9.85 15.18 -3.75
CA LYS A 93 -9.81 15.03 -5.21
C LYS A 93 -8.38 14.91 -5.75
N SER A 94 -7.43 15.67 -5.21
CA SER A 94 -6.04 15.63 -5.65
C SER A 94 -5.39 14.27 -5.37
N LYS A 95 -5.58 13.73 -4.16
CA LYS A 95 -4.97 12.47 -3.69
C LYS A 95 -5.73 11.21 -4.07
N ALA A 96 -7.02 11.30 -4.39
CA ALA A 96 -7.86 10.12 -4.62
C ALA A 96 -7.37 9.28 -5.82
N LEU A 97 -7.24 7.97 -5.63
CA LEU A 97 -6.84 7.00 -6.64
C LEU A 97 -8.03 6.09 -6.98
N ASP A 98 -8.17 5.77 -8.27
CA ASP A 98 -9.18 4.81 -8.72
C ASP A 98 -8.65 3.40 -8.46
N THR A 99 -9.33 2.67 -7.59
CA THR A 99 -8.93 1.32 -7.12
C THR A 99 -8.83 0.28 -8.22
N ASP A 100 -9.52 0.48 -9.34
CA ASP A 100 -9.48 -0.42 -10.50
C ASP A 100 -8.09 -0.48 -11.17
N TYR A 101 -7.23 0.52 -10.94
CA TYR A 101 -5.84 0.50 -11.42
C TYR A 101 -4.87 -0.18 -10.44
N LEU A 102 -5.32 -0.52 -9.23
CA LEU A 102 -4.46 -1.00 -8.16
C LEU A 102 -4.43 -2.53 -8.03
N ASP A 103 -5.33 -3.25 -8.72
CA ASP A 103 -5.43 -4.74 -8.68
C ASP A 103 -5.56 -5.30 -7.24
N PHE A 104 -6.28 -4.59 -6.37
CA PHE A 104 -6.55 -5.00 -5.00
C PHE A 104 -7.89 -5.74 -4.90
N ASN A 105 -8.00 -6.72 -4.00
CA ASN A 105 -9.32 -7.22 -3.61
C ASN A 105 -9.95 -6.23 -2.63
N ILE A 106 -11.21 -5.88 -2.86
CA ILE A 106 -11.91 -4.82 -2.13
C ILE A 106 -13.09 -5.42 -1.38
N TYR A 107 -13.16 -5.16 -0.08
CA TYR A 107 -14.25 -5.61 0.79
C TYR A 107 -14.84 -4.40 1.52
N LEU A 108 -16.11 -4.10 1.26
CA LEU A 108 -16.86 -3.10 2.02
C LEU A 108 -17.44 -3.76 3.26
N MET A 109 -16.97 -3.36 4.43
CA MET A 109 -17.38 -3.96 5.70
C MET A 109 -18.70 -3.37 6.20
N GLU A 110 -19.47 -4.11 6.99
CA GLU A 110 -20.74 -3.63 7.59
C GLU A 110 -20.58 -2.34 8.41
N ASN A 111 -19.42 -2.09 9.00
CA ASN A 111 -19.12 -0.88 9.76
C ASN A 111 -18.80 0.35 8.88
N GLY A 112 -18.79 0.20 7.55
CA GLY A 112 -18.48 1.25 6.58
C GLY A 112 -16.98 1.44 6.28
N VAL A 113 -16.10 0.65 6.88
CA VAL A 113 -14.67 0.63 6.55
C VAL A 113 -14.47 -0.14 5.25
N LEU A 114 -13.62 0.38 4.36
CA LEU A 114 -13.22 -0.30 3.13
C LEU A 114 -11.90 -1.03 3.35
N GLN A 115 -11.91 -2.35 3.28
CA GLN A 115 -10.72 -3.19 3.41
C GLN A 115 -10.13 -3.46 2.03
N LEU A 116 -8.86 -3.09 1.85
CA LEU A 116 -8.07 -3.36 0.67
C LEU A 116 -7.08 -4.49 0.97
N GLU A 117 -7.14 -5.55 0.19
CA GLU A 117 -6.24 -6.69 0.29
C GLU A 117 -5.18 -6.64 -0.83
N LEU A 118 -3.92 -6.64 -0.42
CA LEU A 118 -2.75 -6.72 -1.28
C LEU A 118 -2.15 -8.12 -1.16
N PRO A 119 -2.38 -9.01 -2.14
CA PRO A 119 -1.81 -10.35 -2.10
C PRO A 119 -0.28 -10.26 -2.11
N ASN A 120 0.37 -11.09 -1.27
CA ASN A 120 1.83 -11.18 -1.14
C ASN A 120 2.56 -9.94 -0.57
N ALA A 121 1.83 -8.93 -0.07
CA ALA A 121 2.44 -7.82 0.65
C ALA A 121 2.69 -8.18 2.13
N TYR A 122 3.74 -7.60 2.73
CA TYR A 122 4.00 -7.70 4.17
C TYR A 122 2.79 -7.21 4.99
N ASN A 123 2.28 -6.03 4.63
CA ASN A 123 1.00 -5.52 5.11
C ASN A 123 -0.10 -5.89 4.12
N ARG A 124 -0.62 -7.12 4.24
CA ARG A 124 -1.67 -7.65 3.35
C ARG A 124 -2.96 -6.84 3.41
N TRP A 125 -3.36 -6.37 4.58
CA TRP A 125 -4.66 -5.70 4.79
C TRP A 125 -4.46 -4.22 5.08
N ASN A 126 -5.19 -3.37 4.37
CA ASN A 126 -5.22 -1.93 4.61
C ASN A 126 -6.67 -1.48 4.80
N ALA A 127 -6.97 -0.95 5.97
CA ALA A 127 -8.28 -0.41 6.30
C ALA A 127 -8.34 1.07 5.89
N ILE A 128 -9.36 1.43 5.11
CA ILE A 128 -9.62 2.81 4.68
C ILE A 128 -10.93 3.27 5.33
N ASP A 129 -10.82 4.31 6.15
CA ASP A 129 -11.98 4.92 6.80
C ASP A 129 -12.90 5.61 5.78
N LYS A 130 -14.18 5.72 6.16
CA LYS A 130 -15.25 6.31 5.33
C LYS A 130 -14.92 7.70 4.80
N GLU A 131 -14.16 8.50 5.55
CA GLU A 131 -13.72 9.84 5.16
C GLU A 131 -12.72 9.85 4.01
N ASN A 132 -12.01 8.74 3.82
CA ASN A 132 -10.88 8.58 2.91
C ASN A 132 -11.24 7.77 1.65
N TYR A 133 -12.51 7.44 1.44
CA TYR A 133 -12.95 6.91 0.16
C TYR A 133 -14.29 7.50 -0.28
N CYS A 134 -14.61 7.32 -1.55
CA CYS A 134 -15.96 7.49 -2.07
C CYS A 134 -16.27 6.44 -3.13
N ILE A 135 -17.55 6.11 -3.29
CA ILE A 135 -18.05 5.18 -4.30
C ILE A 135 -18.79 5.95 -5.40
N ASP A 136 -18.59 5.55 -6.65
CA ASP A 136 -19.40 6.04 -7.76
C ASP A 136 -19.30 5.12 -8.99
N TYR A 137 -20.08 5.45 -10.00
CA TYR A 137 -20.05 4.77 -11.28
C TYR A 137 -18.98 5.36 -12.20
N ARG A 138 -18.39 4.49 -13.03
CA ARG A 138 -17.58 4.89 -14.16
C ARG A 138 -18.07 4.20 -15.43
N ILE A 139 -18.47 5.02 -16.39
CA ILE A 139 -18.93 4.55 -17.70
C ILE A 139 -17.72 4.36 -18.61
N LEU A 140 -17.49 3.12 -19.06
CA LEU A 140 -16.44 2.81 -20.04
C LEU A 140 -16.87 3.22 -21.46
N LYS A 141 -15.90 3.37 -22.38
CA LYS A 141 -16.11 3.86 -23.76
C LYS A 141 -17.25 3.17 -24.53
N ASN A 142 -17.59 1.91 -24.19
CA ASN A 142 -18.70 1.16 -24.78
C ASN A 142 -20.08 1.47 -24.19
N LYS A 143 -20.23 2.53 -23.36
CA LYS A 143 -21.49 3.13 -22.85
C LYS A 143 -22.53 2.20 -22.19
N SER A 144 -22.25 0.90 -22.08
CA SER A 144 -23.15 -0.16 -21.60
C SER A 144 -22.63 -0.83 -20.33
N LEU A 145 -21.30 -0.81 -20.10
CA LEU A 145 -20.69 -1.33 -18.87
C LEU A 145 -20.59 -0.21 -17.84
N ILE A 146 -21.53 -0.24 -16.89
CA ILE A 146 -21.54 0.59 -15.70
C ILE A 146 -20.85 -0.21 -14.59
N ASN A 147 -19.58 0.10 -14.34
CA ASN A 147 -18.86 -0.49 -13.22
C ASN A 147 -18.87 0.49 -12.04
N LYS A 148 -19.24 -0.01 -10.86
CA LYS A 148 -19.01 0.68 -9.59
C LYS A 148 -17.51 0.68 -9.29
N ARG A 149 -17.01 1.82 -8.83
CA ARG A 149 -15.60 1.99 -8.49
C ARG A 149 -15.47 2.73 -7.17
N PHE A 150 -14.40 2.41 -6.45
CA PHE A 150 -14.00 3.15 -5.26
C PHE A 150 -12.84 4.08 -5.62
N TRP A 151 -12.97 5.33 -5.20
CA TRP A 151 -11.88 6.28 -5.19
C TRP A 151 -11.38 6.40 -3.76
N VAL A 152 -10.12 6.04 -3.54
CA VAL A 152 -9.53 5.96 -2.21
C VAL A 152 -8.36 6.93 -2.09
N VAL A 153 -8.25 7.59 -0.96
CA VAL A 153 -7.02 8.23 -0.51
C VAL A 153 -6.37 7.21 0.40
N LEU A 154 -5.26 6.64 -0.06
CA LEU A 154 -4.46 5.76 0.80
C LEU A 154 -3.93 6.60 1.96
N PRO A 155 -3.99 6.10 3.21
CA PRO A 155 -3.34 6.76 4.31
C PRO A 155 -1.87 6.97 3.92
N GLU A 156 -1.36 8.17 4.16
CA GLU A 156 0.08 8.40 4.15
C GLU A 156 0.64 7.59 5.31
N ASN A 157 0.89 6.30 5.06
CA ASN A 157 1.72 5.53 5.95
C ASN A 157 3.02 6.31 6.04
N GLU A 158 3.48 6.54 7.28
CA GLU A 158 4.85 7.01 7.47
C GLU A 158 5.74 6.16 6.56
N PRO A 159 6.60 6.81 5.75
CA PRO A 159 7.41 6.10 4.76
C PRO A 159 8.02 4.92 5.48
N ALA A 160 7.78 3.69 4.97
CA ALA A 160 8.14 2.45 5.64
C ALA A 160 9.46 2.66 6.35
N VAL A 161 9.42 2.82 7.69
CA VAL A 161 10.55 3.36 8.45
C VAL A 161 11.71 2.49 8.06
N SER A 162 12.68 3.07 7.34
CA SER A 162 13.77 2.28 6.80
C SER A 162 14.38 1.61 8.01
N ASN A 163 14.26 0.28 8.06
CA ASN A 163 14.64 -0.42 9.25
C ASN A 163 16.15 -0.22 9.36
N THR A 164 16.58 0.64 10.29
CA THR A 164 17.96 1.11 10.33
C THR A 164 18.92 -0.07 10.42
N TYR A 165 18.48 -1.14 11.10
CA TYR A 165 19.17 -2.43 11.15
C TYR A 165 19.33 -3.10 9.79
N LEU A 166 18.30 -3.08 8.94
CA LEU A 166 18.36 -3.61 7.57
C LEU A 166 19.30 -2.79 6.69
N THR A 167 19.29 -1.46 6.84
CA THR A 167 20.22 -0.56 6.14
C THR A 167 21.66 -0.87 6.53
N TYR A 168 21.96 -0.96 7.83
CA TYR A 168 23.30 -1.33 8.30
C TYR A 168 23.72 -2.74 7.85
N ALA A 169 22.82 -3.72 7.91
CA ALA A 169 23.10 -5.08 7.44
C ALA A 169 23.43 -5.12 5.93
N THR A 170 22.72 -4.33 5.13
CA THR A 170 22.97 -4.20 3.69
C THR A 170 24.35 -3.59 3.42
N PHE A 171 24.73 -2.54 4.16
CA PHE A 171 26.07 -1.94 4.04
C PHE A 171 27.20 -2.86 4.47
N ILE A 172 27.03 -3.58 5.57
CA ILE A 172 27.99 -4.58 6.04
C ILE A 172 28.16 -5.68 4.97
N SER A 173 27.07 -6.12 4.37
CA SER A 173 27.09 -7.10 3.28
C SER A 173 27.84 -6.57 2.05
N CYS A 174 27.61 -5.33 1.63
CA CYS A 174 28.37 -4.68 0.55
C CYS A 174 29.88 -4.63 0.83
N PHE A 175 30.28 -4.32 2.07
CA PHE A 175 31.69 -4.31 2.48
C PHE A 175 32.33 -5.69 2.36
N PHE A 176 31.65 -6.74 2.84
CA PHE A 176 32.15 -8.12 2.69
C PHE A 176 32.23 -8.56 1.23
N MET A 177 31.26 -8.18 0.39
CA MET A 177 31.31 -8.49 -1.05
C MET A 177 32.52 -7.83 -1.74
N ILE A 178 32.86 -6.59 -1.39
CA ILE A 178 34.08 -5.92 -1.89
C ILE A 178 35.33 -6.67 -1.43
N LEU A 179 35.40 -7.08 -0.16
CA LEU A 179 36.53 -7.85 0.34
C LEU A 179 36.70 -9.18 -0.42
N VAL A 180 35.60 -9.89 -0.70
CA VAL A 180 35.62 -11.13 -1.49
C VAL A 180 36.15 -10.86 -2.91
N LEU A 181 35.70 -9.79 -3.57
CA LEU A 181 36.21 -9.40 -4.89
C LEU A 181 37.71 -9.08 -4.87
N ILE A 182 38.19 -8.38 -3.84
CA ILE A 182 39.62 -8.06 -3.68
C ILE A 182 40.43 -9.34 -3.50
N VAL A 183 40.00 -10.24 -2.60
CA VAL A 183 40.69 -11.51 -2.35
C VAL A 183 40.74 -12.36 -3.63
N TYR A 184 39.63 -12.47 -4.37
CA TYR A 184 39.60 -13.22 -5.63
C TYR A 184 40.44 -12.57 -6.73
N ALA A 185 40.59 -11.24 -6.76
CA ALA A 185 41.46 -10.56 -7.70
C ALA A 185 42.95 -10.74 -7.37
N LEU A 186 43.30 -10.82 -6.08
CA LEU A 186 44.68 -10.96 -5.61
C LEU A 186 45.23 -12.39 -5.71
N LEU A 187 44.37 -13.42 -5.64
CA LEU A 187 44.81 -14.81 -5.79
C LEU A 187 44.92 -15.17 -7.28
N PRO A 188 46.14 -15.31 -7.84
CA PRO A 188 46.33 -15.61 -9.26
C PRO A 188 45.77 -16.99 -9.67
N GLU A 189 45.70 -17.94 -8.73
CA GLU A 189 45.18 -19.29 -8.97
C GLU A 189 43.66 -19.31 -9.26
N LEU A 190 42.91 -18.32 -8.77
CA LEU A 190 41.46 -18.21 -9.00
C LEU A 190 41.11 -17.43 -10.27
N ARG A 191 42.09 -16.93 -11.03
CA ARG A 191 41.86 -16.21 -12.30
C ARG A 191 41.56 -17.15 -13.48
N ASN A 192 41.17 -18.39 -13.21
CA ASN A 192 40.67 -19.33 -14.20
C ASN A 192 39.26 -18.95 -14.66
N LEU A 193 38.78 -19.52 -15.78
CA LEU A 193 37.46 -19.23 -16.36
C LEU A 193 36.32 -19.32 -15.34
N CYS A 194 36.34 -20.37 -14.50
CA CYS A 194 35.35 -20.58 -13.44
C CYS A 194 35.38 -19.45 -12.38
N GLY A 195 36.56 -19.00 -11.98
CA GLY A 195 36.69 -17.91 -11.00
C GLY A 195 36.32 -16.55 -11.59
N MET A 196 36.53 -16.32 -12.89
CA MET A 196 36.01 -15.12 -13.56
C MET A 196 34.48 -15.04 -13.57
N ILE A 197 33.80 -16.19 -13.79
CA ILE A 197 32.33 -16.26 -13.70
C ILE A 197 31.87 -15.95 -12.27
N LEU A 198 32.53 -16.52 -11.26
CA LEU A 198 32.22 -16.25 -9.85
C LEU A 198 32.44 -14.78 -9.49
N MET A 199 33.53 -14.16 -9.94
CA MET A 199 33.79 -12.73 -9.74
C MET A 199 32.71 -11.86 -10.40
N ALA A 200 32.29 -12.18 -11.62
CA ALA A 200 31.22 -11.47 -12.30
C ALA A 200 29.88 -11.59 -11.55
N TYR A 201 29.58 -12.79 -11.01
CA TYR A 201 28.39 -13.02 -10.20
C TYR A 201 28.41 -12.19 -8.91
N VAL A 202 29.50 -12.24 -8.15
CA VAL A 202 29.66 -11.44 -6.92
C VAL A 202 29.61 -9.95 -7.21
N ALA A 203 30.19 -9.49 -8.32
CA ALA A 203 30.10 -8.09 -8.74
C ALA A 203 28.66 -7.66 -9.07
N SER A 204 27.89 -8.52 -9.73
CA SER A 204 26.47 -8.25 -10.02
C SER A 204 25.62 -8.19 -8.74
N LEU A 205 25.87 -9.10 -7.79
CA LEU A 205 25.22 -9.08 -6.48
C LEU A 205 25.60 -7.83 -5.69
N PHE A 206 26.88 -7.44 -5.70
CA PHE A 206 27.33 -6.21 -5.08
C PHE A 206 26.59 -4.98 -5.63
N MET A 207 26.45 -4.89 -6.97
CA MET A 207 25.72 -3.78 -7.59
C MET A 207 24.24 -3.76 -7.16
N ALA A 208 23.59 -4.93 -7.11
CA ALA A 208 22.21 -5.04 -6.64
C ALA A 208 22.05 -4.60 -5.17
N PHE A 209 22.92 -5.08 -4.27
CA PHE A 209 22.89 -4.67 -2.86
C PHE A 209 23.23 -3.18 -2.67
N LEU A 210 24.10 -2.61 -3.49
CA LEU A 210 24.42 -1.20 -3.48
C LEU A 210 23.22 -0.35 -3.90
N LEU A 211 22.51 -0.74 -4.97
CA LEU A 211 21.27 -0.07 -5.38
C LEU A 211 20.20 -0.16 -4.29
N LEU A 212 20.03 -1.33 -3.67
CA LEU A 212 19.12 -1.52 -2.53
C LEU A 212 19.50 -0.61 -1.35
N ALA A 213 20.79 -0.49 -1.01
CA ALA A 213 21.24 0.42 0.04
C ALA A 213 20.92 1.89 -0.29
N ILE A 214 21.12 2.32 -1.54
CA ILE A 214 20.78 3.69 -1.99
C ILE A 214 19.29 3.97 -1.79
N ILE A 215 18.43 3.01 -2.13
CA ILE A 215 16.97 3.13 -1.96
C ILE A 215 16.60 3.26 -0.47
N GLN A 216 17.30 2.57 0.42
CA GLN A 216 17.01 2.54 1.86
C GLN A 216 17.46 3.80 2.63
N ILE A 217 18.47 4.53 2.14
CA ILE A 217 19.08 5.67 2.87
C ILE A 217 18.21 6.92 2.84
N LYS A 218 17.44 7.15 1.76
CA LYS A 218 16.72 8.41 1.58
C LYS A 218 15.35 8.18 0.97
N ILE A 219 14.40 9.01 1.39
CA ILE A 219 13.12 9.17 0.70
C ILE A 219 13.42 9.80 -0.67
N HIS A 220 13.28 8.98 -1.71
CA HIS A 220 13.50 9.36 -3.09
C HIS A 220 12.23 10.00 -3.67
N THR A 221 12.41 10.92 -4.62
CA THR A 221 11.26 11.44 -5.38
C THR A 221 10.72 10.32 -6.29
N THR A 222 9.46 10.43 -6.71
CA THR A 222 8.82 9.43 -7.57
C THR A 222 9.62 9.18 -8.86
N GLU A 223 10.22 10.21 -9.43
CA GLU A 223 11.03 10.09 -10.66
C GLU A 223 12.32 9.29 -10.42
N THR A 224 13.02 9.53 -9.31
CA THR A 224 14.25 8.78 -9.00
C THR A 224 13.94 7.35 -8.60
N CYS A 225 12.81 7.11 -7.91
CA CYS A 225 12.33 5.77 -7.59
C CYS A 225 12.02 4.94 -8.85
N ILE A 226 11.30 5.53 -9.81
CA ILE A 226 11.03 4.89 -11.11
C ILE A 226 12.34 4.61 -11.85
N GLY A 227 13.30 5.55 -11.83
CA GLY A 227 14.63 5.33 -12.40
C GLY A 227 15.34 4.12 -11.79
N LEU A 228 15.46 4.09 -10.46
CA LEU A 228 16.14 3.02 -9.73
C LEU A 228 15.48 1.64 -9.92
N SER A 229 14.14 1.59 -9.98
CA SER A 229 13.40 0.34 -10.23
C SER A 229 13.64 -0.28 -11.60
N LYS A 230 14.11 0.50 -12.58
CA LYS A 230 14.44 -0.01 -13.94
C LYS A 230 15.83 -0.65 -14.01
N PHE A 231 16.68 -0.40 -13.03
CA PHE A 231 18.06 -0.91 -12.97
C PHE A 231 18.20 -2.15 -12.07
N THR A 232 17.16 -2.51 -11.32
CA THR A 232 17.08 -3.75 -10.54
C THR A 232 16.31 -4.78 -11.35
#